data_AF-A0A8T4S167-F1
#
_entry.id   AF-A0A8T4S167-F1
#
_cell.length_a   1.000
_cell.length_b   1.000
_cell.length_c   1.000
_cell.angle_alpha   90.00
_cell.angle_beta   90.00
_cell.angle_gamma   90.00
#
_symmetry.space_group_name_H-M   'P 1'
#
loop_
_entity.id
_entity.type
_entity.pdbx_description
1 polymer ?
#
loop_
_entity_poly.entity_id
_entity_poly.type
_entity_poly.pdbx_seq_one_letter_code
_entity_poly.pdbx_strand_id
1 'polypeptide(L)' 'MEYTKYEEARIIGARALQISMGAPFMVKLNKGQLEKLGYNPVEIAKLEFREGTIPIEVKHALKKVKKN' A
#
# COMPACT_ATOMS: atom_id res chain seq x y z
N MET A 1 -3.41 12.64 -5.94
CA MET A 1 -2.04 12.36 -6.44
C MET A 1 -2.17 11.16 -7.36
N GLU A 2 -1.77 11.29 -8.62
CA GLU A 2 -1.69 10.12 -9.50
C GLU A 2 -0.34 9.44 -9.26
N TYR A 3 -0.37 8.18 -8.85
CA TYR A 3 0.83 7.35 -8.77
C TYR A 3 1.12 6.77 -10.14
N THR A 4 2.40 6.64 -10.49
CA THR A 4 2.77 5.84 -11.66
C THR A 4 2.48 4.36 -11.40
N LYS A 5 2.29 3.56 -12.45
CA LYS A 5 2.11 2.10 -12.34
C LYS A 5 3.21 1.39 -11.53
N TYR A 6 4.42 1.96 -11.51
CA TYR A 6 5.55 1.43 -10.75
C TYR A 6 5.46 1.77 -9.27
N GLU A 7 5.03 2.98 -8.96
CA GLU A 7 4.82 3.43 -7.58
C GLU A 7 3.64 2.72 -6.94
N GLU A 8 2.53 2.61 -7.67
CA GLU A 8 1.37 1.83 -7.24
C GLU A 8 1.77 0.39 -6.88
N ALA A 9 2.44 -0.31 -7.79
CA ALA A 9 2.92 -1.67 -7.55
C ALA A 9 3.86 -1.75 -6.34
N ARG A 10 4.73 -0.73 -6.15
CA ARG A 10 5.67 -0.69 -5.03
C ARG A 10 4.97 -0.44 -3.69
N ILE A 11 3.98 0.45 -3.65
CA ILE A 11 3.18 0.75 -2.46
C ILE A 11 2.41 -0.50 -2.03
N ILE A 12 1.70 -1.15 -2.98
CA ILE A 12 0.93 -2.37 -2.70
C ILE A 12 1.84 -3.49 -2.20
N GLY A 13 2.99 -3.70 -2.85
CA GLY A 13 3.95 -4.73 -2.43
C GLY A 13 4.54 -4.48 -1.04
N ALA A 14 4.95 -3.24 -0.76
CA ALA A 14 5.47 -2.87 0.56
C ALA A 14 4.41 -3.03 1.66
N ARG A 15 3.16 -2.64 1.36
CA ARG A 15 2.05 -2.74 2.32
C ARG A 15 1.63 -4.20 2.56
N ALA A 16 1.59 -5.01 1.51
CA ALA A 16 1.33 -6.45 1.63
C ALA A 16 2.35 -7.13 2.54
N LEU A 17 3.64 -6.77 2.44
CA LEU A 17 4.66 -7.28 3.34
C LEU A 17 4.38 -6.90 4.81
N GLN A 18 4.01 -5.64 5.08
CA GLN A 18 3.66 -5.19 6.44
C GLN A 18 2.50 -6.02 7.02
N ILE A 19 1.45 -6.24 6.22
CA ILE A 19 0.30 -7.06 6.60
C ILE A 19 0.72 -8.50 6.92
N SER A 20 1.56 -9.11 6.08
CA SER A 20 2.10 -10.45 6.34
C SER A 20 2.88 -10.55 7.64
N MET A 21 3.48 -9.44 8.10
CA MET A 21 4.21 -9.34 9.36
C MET A 21 3.30 -9.05 10.56
N GLY A 22 1.98 -9.04 10.39
CA GLY A 22 1.01 -8.80 11.45
C GLY A 22 0.74 -7.32 11.73
N ALA A 23 1.10 -6.41 10.81
CA ALA A 23 0.75 -5.00 10.95
C ALA A 23 -0.79 -4.81 10.95
N PRO A 24 -1.32 -3.85 11.72
CA PRO A 24 -2.74 -3.58 11.76
C PRO A 24 -3.26 -3.02 10.42
N PHE A 25 -4.50 -3.38 10.10
CA PHE A 25 -5.23 -2.85 8.94
C PHE A 25 -5.76 -1.46 9.24
N MET A 26 -5.66 -0.56 8.27
CA MET A 26 -6.21 0.80 8.35
C MET A 26 -7.66 0.87 7.86
N VAL A 27 -8.10 -0.13 7.10
CA VAL A 27 -9.49 -0.29 6.65
C VAL A 27 -10.34 -1.03 7.68
N LYS A 28 -11.62 -0.65 7.80
CA LYS A 28 -12.61 -1.41 8.57
C LYS A 28 -13.02 -2.65 7.79
N LEU A 29 -12.22 -3.72 7.88
CA LEU A 29 -12.59 -5.02 7.33
C LEU A 29 -13.54 -5.74 8.30
N ASN A 30 -14.75 -6.02 7.84
CA ASN A 30 -15.61 -6.95 8.56
C ASN A 30 -15.06 -8.38 8.43
N LYS A 31 -15.28 -9.25 9.44
CA LYS A 31 -14.82 -10.65 9.42
C LYS A 31 -15.21 -11.40 8.14
N GLY A 32 -16.42 -11.16 7.63
CA GLY A 32 -16.89 -11.74 6.37
C GLY A 32 -16.18 -11.24 5.10
N GLN A 33 -15.52 -10.07 5.14
CA GLN A 33 -14.66 -9.61 4.04
C GLN A 33 -13.27 -10.25 4.12
N LEU A 34 -12.73 -10.41 5.33
CA LEU A 34 -11.45 -11.11 5.56
C LEU A 34 -11.51 -12.59 5.12
N GLU A 35 -12.61 -13.28 5.44
CA GLU A 35 -12.84 -14.66 4.99
C GLU A 35 -12.98 -14.76 3.47
N LYS A 36 -13.70 -13.83 2.83
CA LYS A 36 -13.82 -13.78 1.36
C LYS A 36 -12.49 -13.54 0.65
N LEU A 37 -11.58 -12.80 1.28
CA LEU A 37 -10.25 -12.50 0.75
C LEU A 37 -9.22 -13.59 1.08
N GLY A 38 -9.61 -14.64 1.81
CA GLY A 38 -8.71 -15.72 2.21
C GLY A 38 -7.53 -15.23 3.04
N TYR A 39 -7.69 -14.12 3.77
CA TYR A 39 -6.61 -13.44 4.50
C TYR A 39 -5.38 -13.09 3.64
N ASN A 40 -5.55 -12.94 2.32
CA ASN A 40 -4.45 -12.65 1.42
C ASN A 40 -3.91 -11.22 1.64
N PRO A 41 -2.65 -11.05 2.06
CA PRO A 41 -2.04 -9.75 2.31
C PRO A 41 -2.07 -8.79 1.12
N VAL A 42 -1.94 -9.33 -0.10
CA VAL A 42 -1.91 -8.54 -1.33
C VAL A 42 -3.28 -7.95 -1.64
N GLU A 43 -4.33 -8.74 -1.45
CA GLU A 43 -5.69 -8.28 -1.70
C GLU A 43 -6.15 -7.26 -0.65
N ILE A 44 -5.72 -7.44 0.61
CA ILE A 44 -5.95 -6.46 1.68
C ILE A 44 -5.22 -5.14 1.35
N ALA A 45 -3.96 -5.20 0.93
CA ALA A 45 -3.21 -4.02 0.52
C ALA A 45 -3.85 -3.30 -0.69
N LYS A 46 -4.35 -4.03 -1.69
CA LYS A 46 -5.08 -3.45 -2.83
C LYS A 46 -6.38 -2.75 -2.41
N LEU A 47 -7.05 -3.26 -1.38
CA LEU A 47 -8.25 -2.62 -0.84
C LEU A 47 -7.90 -1.33 -0.11
N GLU A 48 -6.88 -1.36 0.77
CA GLU A 48 -6.39 -0.16 1.44
C GLU A 48 -5.90 0.90 0.46
N PHE A 49 -5.28 0.50 -0.65
CA PHE A 49 -4.84 1.44 -1.69
C PHE A 49 -6.04 2.12 -2.36
N ARG A 50 -7.10 1.35 -2.67
CA ARG A 50 -8.33 1.89 -3.27
C ARG A 50 -9.08 2.83 -2.33
N GLU A 51 -9.08 2.56 -1.04
CA GLU A 51 -9.66 3.43 0.00
C GLU A 51 -8.77 4.64 0.34
N GLY A 52 -7.53 4.68 -0.18
CA GLY A 52 -6.58 5.76 0.09
C GLY A 52 -6.05 5.79 1.52
N THR A 53 -6.17 4.69 2.28
CA THR A 53 -5.80 4.61 3.70
C THR A 53 -4.40 4.03 3.94
N ILE A 54 -3.61 3.79 2.89
CA ILE A 54 -2.26 3.22 3.04
C ILE A 54 -1.35 4.24 3.74
N PRO A 55 -0.69 3.86 4.85
CA PRO A 55 0.22 4.73 5.59
C PRO A 55 1.62 4.75 4.98
N ILE A 56 1.73 4.94 3.66
CA ILE A 56 2.99 4.96 2.91
C ILE A 56 2.93 6.12 1.92
N GLU A 57 3.97 6.94 1.90
CA GLU A 57 4.15 8.02 0.94
C GLU A 57 5.31 7.73 -0.01
N VAL A 58 5.18 8.18 -1.25
CA VAL A 58 6.26 8.14 -2.24
C VAL A 58 7.07 9.41 -2.14
N LYS A 59 8.38 9.27 -1.89
CA LYS A 59 9.33 10.39 -1.97
C LYS A 59 10.07 10.33 -3.30
N HIS A 60 9.82 11.32 -4.16
CA HIS A 60 10.62 11.51 -5.36
C HIS A 60 11.96 12.13 -4.98
N ALA A 61 13.05 11.41 -5.24
CA ALA A 61 14.38 11.99 -5.15
C ALA A 61 14.52 13.00 -6.28
N LEU A 62 14.28 14.28 -6.01
CA LEU A 62 14.61 15.37 -6.94
C LEU A 62 16.09 15.24 -7.30
N LYS A 63 16.40 15.20 -8.61
CA LYS A 63 17.78 15.31 -9.11
C LYS A 63 18.39 16.53 -8.42
N LYS A 64 19.38 16.33 -7.53
CA LYS A 64 20.22 17.43 -7.07
C LYS A 64 20.96 17.94 -8.30
N VAL A 65 20.40 18.94 -8.98
CA VAL A 65 21.15 19.72 -9.95
C VAL A 65 22.27 20.34 -9.14
N LYS A 66 23.50 19.85 -9.31
CA LYS A 66 24.69 20.53 -8.81
C LYS A 66 24.64 21.93 -9.41
N LYS A 67 24.31 22.94 -8.61
CA LYS A 67 24.62 24.33 -8.96
C LYS A 67 26.13 24.42 -8.94
N ASN A 68 26.68 24.77 -10.10
CA ASN A 68 28.09 25.09 -10.31
C ASN A 68 28.56 26.17 -9.33
#